data_AF-A0A953G060-F1
#
_entry.id   AF-A0A953G060-F1
#
_cell.length_a   1.000
_cell.length_b   1.000
_cell.length_c   1.000
_cell.angle_alpha   90.00
_cell.angle_beta   90.00
_cell.angle_gamma   90.00
#
_symmetry.space_group_name_H-M   'P 1'
#
loop_
_entity.id
_entity.type
_entity.pdbx_description
1 polymer ?
#
loop_
_entity_poly.entity_id
_entity_poly.type
_entity_poly.pdbx_seq_one_letter_code
_entity_poly.pdbx_strand_id
1 'polypeptide(L)'
;MSMYQHKASEIGIFLTTAAALAFIFSLLIALNAFADPGQALTGNVMVHVRAVQAMDPTNGSDDNETQAQAGSDSEIKCDRSIADLRSKLQQLSYKRFRLVDNEKRLIGLTHRETIALSGGETLTVRPLYVDRNRIGMFLDWQDRKGATILNTRMHFTPGESVLTGTDHGTDTGMILAIDVRPSEAAPGQ
;
A
#
# COMPACT_ATOMS: atom_id res chain seq x y z
N MET A 1 21.70 13.54 -86.73
CA MET A 1 22.01 14.86 -86.13
C MET A 1 21.88 14.69 -84.62
N SER A 2 22.98 14.30 -83.99
CA SER A 2 23.75 15.12 -83.02
C SER A 2 23.03 15.16 -81.66
N MET A 3 23.32 14.26 -80.72
CA MET A 3 24.54 14.14 -79.90
C MET A 3 24.70 15.35 -78.98
N TYR A 4 24.40 15.22 -77.69
CA TYR A 4 25.19 15.81 -76.60
C TYR A 4 25.05 15.01 -75.31
N GLN A 5 26.21 14.54 -74.85
CA GLN A 5 26.47 13.92 -73.57
C GLN A 5 26.25 14.88 -72.39
N HIS A 6 25.92 14.33 -71.22
CA HIS A 6 26.49 14.76 -69.94
C HIS A 6 26.38 13.59 -68.95
N LYS A 7 27.44 12.80 -68.75
CA LYS A 7 28.49 12.90 -67.72
C LYS A 7 28.00 12.92 -66.26
N ALA A 8 28.22 11.76 -65.64
CA ALA A 8 28.89 11.53 -64.35
C ALA A 8 28.25 12.05 -63.05
N SER A 9 27.94 11.09 -62.17
CA SER A 9 28.20 11.22 -60.73
C SER A 9 28.14 9.83 -60.09
N GLU A 10 29.25 9.10 -60.18
CA GLU A 10 29.56 8.03 -59.22
C GLU A 10 29.94 8.71 -57.90
N ILE A 11 29.12 8.52 -56.86
CA ILE A 11 29.51 8.82 -55.48
C ILE A 11 29.54 7.46 -54.77
N GLY A 12 30.76 7.03 -54.48
CA GLY A 12 31.05 5.79 -53.78
C GLY A 12 30.45 5.78 -52.38
N ILE A 13 29.66 4.75 -52.10
CA ILE A 13 29.28 4.35 -50.75
C ILE A 13 30.30 3.31 -50.30
N PHE A 14 31.45 3.78 -49.85
CA PHE A 14 32.35 3.01 -49.00
C PHE A 14 32.37 3.68 -47.63
N LEU A 15 31.44 3.32 -46.75
CA LEU A 15 31.54 3.66 -45.33
C LEU A 15 31.10 2.47 -44.47
N THR A 16 32.11 1.69 -44.10
CA THR A 16 32.36 1.17 -42.75
C THR A 16 31.28 0.30 -42.08
N THR A 17 31.39 -1.00 -42.30
CA THR A 17 30.72 -2.11 -41.59
C THR A 17 31.19 -2.33 -40.14
N ALA A 18 32.01 -1.46 -39.55
CA ALA A 18 32.60 -1.69 -38.21
C ALA A 18 31.84 -1.03 -37.04
N ALA A 19 30.96 -0.04 -37.29
CA ALA A 19 30.27 0.69 -36.21
C ALA A 19 28.95 0.05 -35.73
N ALA A 20 28.36 -0.86 -36.50
CA ALA A 20 27.07 -1.45 -36.18
C ALA A 20 27.14 -2.57 -35.10
N LEU A 21 28.32 -3.14 -34.84
CA LEU A 21 28.49 -4.23 -33.87
C LEU A 21 28.73 -3.76 -32.43
N ALA A 22 29.27 -2.54 -32.24
CA ALA A 22 29.50 -2.01 -30.89
C ALA A 22 28.21 -1.53 -30.20
N PHE A 23 27.21 -1.10 -30.97
CA PHE A 23 25.94 -0.60 -30.42
C PHE A 23 25.01 -1.71 -29.90
N ILE A 24 25.08 -2.91 -30.50
CA ILE A 24 24.24 -4.04 -30.09
C ILE A 24 24.77 -4.66 -28.78
N PHE A 25 26.07 -4.62 -28.53
CA PHE A 25 26.65 -5.12 -27.28
C PHE A 25 26.39 -4.19 -26.08
N SER A 26 26.37 -2.86 -26.27
CA SER A 26 26.01 -1.92 -25.19
C SER A 26 24.53 -1.98 -24.81
N LEU A 27 23.64 -2.33 -25.75
CA LEU A 27 22.22 -2.50 -25.45
C LEU A 27 21.94 -3.80 -24.67
N LEU A 28 22.74 -4.85 -24.88
CA LEU A 28 22.61 -6.10 -24.12
C LEU A 28 23.10 -5.98 -22.67
N ILE A 29 24.08 -5.12 -22.39
CA ILE A 29 24.58 -4.90 -21.02
C ILE A 29 23.59 -4.05 -20.21
N ALA A 30 22.86 -3.12 -20.85
CA ALA A 30 21.85 -2.31 -20.17
C ALA A 30 20.56 -3.08 -19.81
N LEU A 31 20.26 -4.19 -20.50
CA LEU A 31 19.09 -5.03 -20.22
C LEU A 31 19.31 -6.05 -19.08
N ASN A 32 20.57 -6.33 -18.71
CA ASN A 32 20.88 -7.21 -17.57
C ASN A 32 20.97 -6.49 -16.22
N ALA A 33 20.82 -5.17 -16.18
CA ALA A 33 20.82 -4.40 -14.93
C ALA A 33 19.44 -4.36 -14.23
N PHE A 34 18.40 -4.96 -14.82
CA PHE A 34 17.00 -4.87 -14.35
C PHE A 34 16.38 -6.21 -13.94
N ALA A 35 17.20 -7.21 -13.64
CA ALA A 35 16.74 -8.41 -12.95
C ALA A 35 17.88 -8.88 -12.07
N ASP A 36 17.93 -8.40 -10.83
CA ASP A 36 18.50 -9.18 -9.73
C ASP A 36 17.36 -10.08 -9.24
N PRO A 37 17.23 -11.33 -9.73
CA PRO A 37 16.17 -12.24 -9.33
C PRO A 37 16.54 -12.96 -8.02
N GLY A 38 17.63 -12.55 -7.36
CA GLY A 38 18.48 -13.47 -6.60
C GLY A 38 18.43 -13.34 -5.08
N GLN A 39 17.87 -12.29 -4.51
CA GLN A 39 17.60 -12.29 -3.06
C GLN A 39 16.13 -12.63 -2.83
N ALA A 40 15.86 -13.94 -2.80
CA ALA A 40 14.72 -14.45 -2.06
C ALA A 40 14.90 -13.98 -0.61
N LEU A 41 14.29 -12.84 -0.27
CA LEU A 41 14.30 -12.32 1.08
C LEU A 41 13.56 -13.35 1.93
N THR A 42 14.30 -14.22 2.62
CA THR A 42 13.83 -14.88 3.83
C THR A 42 13.54 -13.76 4.81
N GLY A 43 12.32 -13.24 4.73
CA GLY A 43 11.93 -12.01 5.38
C GLY A 43 10.81 -12.28 6.37
N ASN A 44 11.03 -11.88 7.61
CA ASN A 44 9.90 -11.61 8.48
C ASN A 44 9.39 -10.21 8.15
N VAL A 45 8.10 -9.97 8.30
CA VAL A 45 7.51 -8.63 8.23
C VAL A 45 6.89 -8.28 9.56
N MET A 46 7.09 -7.06 10.01
CA MET A 46 6.36 -6.50 11.13
C MET A 46 5.04 -5.97 10.58
N VAL A 47 3.93 -6.59 10.99
CA VAL A 47 2.58 -6.12 10.72
C VAL A 47 2.08 -5.39 11.95
N HIS A 48 1.68 -4.13 11.78
CA HIS A 48 1.09 -3.30 12.81
C HIS A 48 -0.36 -3.00 12.43
N VAL A 49 -1.29 -3.53 13.21
CA VAL A 49 -2.73 -3.40 13.01
C VAL A 49 -3.31 -2.50 14.10
N ARG A 50 -4.06 -1.48 13.69
CA ARG A 50 -4.78 -0.59 14.59
C ARG A 50 -6.26 -0.65 14.23
N ALA A 51 -7.09 -1.03 15.19
CA ALA A 51 -8.54 -0.96 15.03
C ALA A 51 -9.03 0.40 15.54
N VAL A 52 -9.76 1.11 14.69
CA VAL A 52 -10.24 2.46 14.90
C VAL A 52 -11.76 2.46 14.78
N GLN A 53 -12.42 2.85 15.86
CA GLN A 53 -13.86 3.07 15.84
C GLN A 53 -14.16 4.45 15.28
N ALA A 54 -15.00 4.48 14.25
CA ALA A 54 -15.48 5.70 13.61
C ALA A 54 -16.93 5.96 14.03
N MET A 55 -17.29 7.21 14.30
CA MET A 55 -18.63 7.60 14.76
C MET A 55 -19.09 8.89 14.07
N ASP A 56 -20.37 8.94 13.71
CA ASP A 56 -21.08 10.16 13.29
C ASP A 56 -21.71 10.83 14.54
N PRO A 57 -21.44 12.13 14.79
CA PRO A 57 -22.04 12.86 15.89
C PRO A 57 -23.56 12.99 15.83
N THR A 58 -24.21 12.82 14.67
CA THR A 58 -25.66 13.07 14.55
C THR A 58 -26.55 12.14 15.36
N ASN A 59 -26.03 10.99 15.83
CA ASN A 59 -26.80 9.99 16.57
C ASN A 59 -26.38 9.82 18.03
N GLY A 60 -25.46 10.67 18.51
CA GLY A 60 -25.27 10.87 19.94
C GLY A 60 -26.28 11.91 20.42
N SER A 61 -27.39 11.45 21.00
CA SER A 61 -28.32 12.29 21.76
C SER A 61 -27.64 12.83 23.02
N ASP A 62 -26.65 13.70 22.85
CA ASP A 62 -26.24 14.62 23.90
C ASP A 62 -27.28 15.74 23.87
N ASP A 63 -28.36 15.55 24.63
CA ASP A 63 -29.54 16.43 24.75
C ASP A 63 -29.23 17.79 25.40
N ASN A 64 -28.04 18.34 25.15
CA ASN A 64 -27.63 19.57 25.77
C ASN A 64 -26.60 20.29 24.90
N GLU A 65 -27.05 20.98 23.84
CA GLU A 65 -26.49 22.30 23.55
C GLU A 65 -27.36 23.19 22.67
N THR A 66 -27.62 24.35 23.25
CA THR A 66 -28.23 25.56 22.72
C THR A 66 -27.59 26.02 21.41
N GLN A 67 -28.44 26.54 20.52
CA GLN A 67 -28.15 27.12 19.22
C GLN A 67 -26.94 28.07 19.17
N ALA A 68 -26.17 27.93 18.10
CA ALA A 68 -25.83 28.97 17.11
C ALA A 68 -24.34 29.10 16.80
N GLN A 69 -23.89 28.45 15.72
CA GLN A 69 -22.98 29.10 14.77
C GLN A 69 -22.95 28.37 13.43
N ALA A 70 -23.65 28.97 12.45
CA ALA A 70 -23.53 28.62 11.05
C ALA A 70 -22.12 29.02 10.58
N GLY A 71 -21.34 28.04 10.12
CA GLY A 71 -20.09 28.27 9.38
C GLY A 71 -18.87 27.46 9.80
N SER A 72 -18.96 26.51 10.75
CA SER A 72 -17.77 25.72 11.11
C SER A 72 -17.59 24.52 10.17
N ASP A 73 -16.49 24.53 9.42
CA ASP A 73 -15.76 23.31 9.04
C ASP A 73 -15.93 22.29 10.18
N SER A 74 -16.67 21.22 9.95
CA SER A 74 -16.97 20.25 11.00
C SER A 74 -15.66 19.60 11.42
N GLU A 75 -15.08 20.08 12.53
CA GLU A 75 -13.76 19.66 12.97
C GLU A 75 -13.78 18.16 13.29
N ILE A 76 -12.96 17.40 12.57
CA ILE A 76 -12.80 15.98 12.80
C ILE A 76 -12.01 15.76 14.09
N LYS A 77 -12.65 15.11 15.07
CA LYS A 77 -12.07 14.74 16.36
C LYS A 77 -11.34 13.40 16.22
N CYS A 78 -10.03 13.41 16.40
CA CYS A 78 -9.18 12.23 16.25
C CYS A 78 -8.32 12.06 17.50
N ASP A 79 -8.26 10.84 18.05
CA ASP A 79 -7.39 10.52 19.17
C ASP A 79 -5.90 10.79 18.84
N ARG A 80 -5.14 11.25 19.84
CA ARG A 80 -3.71 11.53 19.66
C ARG A 80 -2.91 10.30 19.22
N SER A 81 -3.34 9.09 19.58
CA SER A 81 -2.69 7.82 19.25
C SER A 81 -2.80 7.42 17.78
N ILE A 82 -3.70 8.05 17.02
CA ILE A 82 -3.92 7.85 15.58
C ILE A 82 -3.78 9.16 14.80
N ALA A 83 -3.09 10.15 15.38
CA ALA A 83 -2.87 11.44 14.76
C ALA A 83 -2.14 11.35 13.41
N ASP A 84 -1.28 10.35 13.22
CA ASP A 84 -0.60 10.06 11.95
C ASP A 84 -1.58 9.65 10.83
N LEU A 85 -2.76 9.12 11.19
CA LEU A 85 -3.79 8.71 10.24
C LEU A 85 -4.76 9.84 9.88
N ARG A 86 -4.66 11.02 10.54
CA ARG A 86 -5.66 12.10 10.45
C ARG A 86 -5.99 12.48 9.01
N SER A 87 -4.99 12.68 8.15
CA SER A 87 -5.21 13.09 6.75
C SER A 87 -5.99 12.07 5.93
N LYS A 88 -5.85 10.77 6.24
CA LYS A 88 -6.60 9.68 5.58
C LYS A 88 -8.00 9.54 6.17
N LEU A 89 -8.12 9.61 7.50
CA LEU A 89 -9.41 9.52 8.19
C LEU A 89 -10.34 10.69 7.84
N GLN A 90 -9.80 11.88 7.57
CA GLN A 90 -10.58 13.05 7.15
C GLN A 90 -11.31 12.88 5.82
N GLN A 91 -10.95 11.88 5.02
CA GLN A 91 -11.60 11.59 3.73
C GLN A 91 -12.87 10.75 3.91
N LEU A 92 -13.11 10.22 5.11
CA LEU A 92 -14.29 9.43 5.44
C LEU A 92 -15.42 10.34 5.94
N SER A 93 -16.67 9.85 5.86
CA SER A 93 -17.87 10.61 6.26
C SER A 93 -17.96 10.86 7.77
N TYR A 94 -17.28 10.05 8.59
CA TYR A 94 -17.31 10.12 10.05
C TYR A 94 -16.60 11.37 10.61
N LYS A 95 -17.03 11.83 11.79
CA LYS A 95 -16.42 13.01 12.44
C LYS A 95 -15.59 12.69 13.67
N ARG A 96 -15.76 11.51 14.28
CA ARG A 96 -15.00 11.09 15.46
C ARG A 96 -14.29 9.77 15.21
N PHE A 97 -13.01 9.70 15.55
CA PHE A 97 -12.19 8.50 15.42
C PHE A 97 -11.47 8.21 16.72
N ARG A 98 -11.62 6.98 17.21
CA ARG A 98 -11.03 6.51 18.47
C ARG A 98 -10.26 5.23 18.25
N LEU A 99 -9.05 5.12 18.80
CA LEU A 99 -8.30 3.86 18.78
C LEU A 99 -8.93 2.88 19.79
N VAL A 100 -9.31 1.69 19.32
CA VAL A 100 -9.90 0.63 20.17
C VAL A 100 -9.00 -0.59 20.32
N ASP A 101 -8.07 -0.81 19.39
CA ASP A 101 -7.09 -1.88 19.49
C ASP A 101 -5.79 -1.54 18.75
N ASN A 102 -4.68 -2.14 19.18
CA ASN A 102 -3.35 -1.86 18.67
C ASN A 102 -2.42 -3.05 18.84
N GLU A 103 -2.20 -3.80 17.77
CA GLU A 103 -1.43 -5.04 17.76
C GLU A 103 -0.25 -5.00 16.81
N LYS A 104 0.88 -5.56 17.25
CA LYS A 104 2.08 -5.74 16.43
C LYS A 104 2.48 -7.20 16.41
N ARG A 105 2.75 -7.73 15.22
CA ARG A 105 3.14 -9.13 15.02
C ARG A 105 4.28 -9.21 14.01
N LEU A 106 5.31 -9.98 14.37
CA LEU A 106 6.38 -10.38 13.48
C LEU A 106 5.95 -11.67 12.78
N ILE A 107 5.85 -11.64 11.45
CA ILE A 107 5.25 -12.73 10.68
C ILE A 107 6.23 -13.17 9.60
N GLY A 108 6.55 -14.46 9.58
CA GLY A 108 7.40 -15.03 8.55
C GLY A 108 6.74 -15.00 7.17
N LEU A 109 7.54 -14.83 6.12
CA LEU A 109 7.04 -14.92 4.75
C LEU A 109 6.32 -16.25 4.54
N THR A 110 5.17 -16.21 3.86
CA THR A 110 4.29 -17.36 3.60
C THR A 110 3.63 -17.99 4.83
N HIS A 111 3.96 -17.56 6.05
CA HIS A 111 3.27 -17.96 7.27
C HIS A 111 1.97 -17.19 7.43
N ARG A 112 0.93 -17.91 7.85
CA ARG A 112 -0.39 -17.35 8.14
C ARG A 112 -0.48 -17.12 9.64
N GLU A 113 -0.92 -15.93 10.03
CA GLU A 113 -1.21 -15.57 11.41
C GLU A 113 -2.62 -15.02 11.52
N THR A 114 -3.27 -15.25 12.67
CA THR A 114 -4.60 -14.72 12.98
C THR A 114 -4.51 -13.81 14.19
N ILE A 115 -4.97 -12.57 14.03
CA ILE A 115 -5.01 -11.54 15.05
C ILE A 115 -6.47 -11.40 15.48
N ALA A 116 -6.75 -11.70 16.75
CA ALA A 116 -8.05 -11.41 17.36
C ALA A 116 -8.10 -9.92 17.72
N LEU A 117 -9.19 -9.24 17.36
CA LEU A 117 -9.41 -7.83 17.66
C LEU A 117 -10.35 -7.69 18.87
N SER A 118 -10.25 -6.57 19.58
CA SER A 118 -11.00 -6.32 20.82
C SER A 118 -12.53 -6.37 20.67
N GLY A 119 -13.08 -6.17 19.46
CA GLY A 119 -14.51 -6.29 19.16
C GLY A 119 -15.00 -7.73 18.89
N GLY A 120 -14.09 -8.71 18.93
CA GLY A 120 -14.36 -10.12 18.64
C GLY A 120 -14.20 -10.50 17.16
N GLU A 121 -13.86 -9.53 16.29
CA GLU A 121 -13.46 -9.79 14.91
C GLU A 121 -12.08 -10.48 14.85
N THR A 122 -11.78 -11.09 13.70
CA THR A 122 -10.49 -11.71 13.47
C THR A 122 -9.90 -11.24 12.14
N LEU A 123 -8.61 -10.91 12.14
CA LEU A 123 -7.85 -10.58 10.95
C LEU A 123 -6.77 -11.64 10.74
N THR A 124 -6.95 -12.47 9.73
CA THR A 124 -5.90 -13.36 9.24
C THR A 124 -5.05 -12.64 8.21
N VAL A 125 -3.73 -12.69 8.40
CA VAL A 125 -2.75 -12.10 7.49
C VAL A 125 -1.75 -13.17 7.04
N ARG A 126 -1.30 -13.06 5.79
CA ARG A 126 -0.22 -13.90 5.25
C ARG A 126 0.65 -13.08 4.29
N PRO A 127 1.87 -12.71 4.69
CA PRO A 127 2.84 -12.10 3.80
C PRO A 127 3.16 -13.07 2.66
N LEU A 128 3.11 -12.61 1.42
CA LEU A 128 3.30 -13.42 0.21
C LEU A 128 4.67 -13.21 -0.39
N TYR A 129 5.10 -11.94 -0.50
CA TYR A 129 6.41 -11.56 -1.02
C TYR A 129 6.80 -10.20 -0.45
N VAL A 130 8.10 -9.92 -0.44
CA VAL A 130 8.69 -8.63 -0.11
C VAL A 130 9.59 -8.24 -1.27
N ASP A 131 9.36 -7.06 -1.85
CA ASP A 131 10.27 -6.41 -2.80
C ASP A 131 10.78 -5.08 -2.19
N ARG A 132 11.69 -4.38 -2.89
CA ARG A 132 12.30 -3.14 -2.36
C ARG A 132 11.29 -2.04 -2.03
N ASN A 133 10.14 -2.03 -2.72
CA ASN A 133 9.18 -0.94 -2.68
C ASN A 133 7.80 -1.37 -2.16
N ARG A 134 7.53 -2.68 -2.12
CA ARG A 134 6.20 -3.22 -1.83
C ARG A 134 6.27 -4.53 -1.07
N ILE A 135 5.26 -4.74 -0.25
CA ILE A 135 5.00 -6.01 0.43
C ILE A 135 3.63 -6.51 -0.04
N GLY A 136 3.61 -7.67 -0.67
CA GLY A 136 2.37 -8.35 -1.03
C GLY A 136 1.86 -9.15 0.15
N MET A 137 0.61 -8.93 0.55
CA MET A 137 0.00 -9.62 1.70
C MET A 137 -1.42 -10.06 1.36
N PHE A 138 -1.76 -11.28 1.78
CA PHE A 138 -3.15 -11.74 1.81
C PHE A 138 -3.79 -11.33 3.13
N LEU A 139 -5.02 -10.84 3.07
CA LEU A 139 -5.85 -10.45 4.20
C LEU A 139 -7.19 -11.19 4.14
N ASP A 140 -7.62 -11.73 5.28
CA ASP A 140 -8.96 -12.24 5.49
C ASP A 140 -9.48 -11.70 6.83
N TRP A 141 -10.41 -10.75 6.76
CA TRP A 141 -11.05 -10.14 7.92
C TRP A 141 -12.46 -10.69 8.06
N GLN A 142 -12.78 -11.19 9.24
CA GLN A 142 -14.08 -11.73 9.58
C GLN A 142 -14.67 -11.00 10.77
N ASP A 143 -16.00 -10.82 10.75
CA ASP A 143 -16.73 -10.26 11.88
C ASP A 143 -16.78 -11.24 13.08
N ARG A 144 -17.35 -10.81 14.20
CA ARG A 144 -17.54 -11.63 15.41
C ARG A 144 -18.37 -12.91 15.20
N LYS A 145 -19.11 -13.03 14.11
CA LYS A 145 -19.92 -14.20 13.74
C LYS A 145 -19.19 -15.10 12.73
N GLY A 146 -17.97 -14.75 12.33
CA GLY A 146 -17.20 -15.45 11.30
C GLY A 146 -17.59 -15.08 9.87
N ALA A 147 -18.43 -14.05 9.66
CA ALA A 147 -18.79 -13.61 8.33
C ALA A 147 -17.63 -12.81 7.71
N THR A 148 -17.27 -13.14 6.47
CA THR A 148 -16.19 -12.43 5.76
C THR A 148 -16.57 -10.98 5.48
N ILE A 149 -15.76 -10.07 6.02
CA ILE A 149 -15.79 -8.64 5.75
C ILE A 149 -14.92 -8.31 4.53
N LEU A 150 -13.70 -8.84 4.53
CA LEU A 150 -12.69 -8.58 3.51
C LEU A 150 -11.91 -9.86 3.24
N ASN A 151 -11.76 -10.25 1.99
CA ASN A 151 -10.88 -11.35 1.60
C ASN A 151 -10.15 -10.96 0.31
N THR A 152 -8.89 -10.55 0.43
CA THR A 152 -8.18 -9.94 -0.69
C THR A 152 -6.67 -10.11 -0.59
N ARG A 153 -5.98 -9.78 -1.69
CA ARG A 153 -4.53 -9.59 -1.73
C ARG A 153 -4.26 -8.10 -1.91
N MET A 154 -3.41 -7.54 -1.07
CA MET A 154 -3.05 -6.13 -1.09
C MET A 154 -1.54 -5.95 -1.20
N HIS A 155 -1.15 -4.82 -1.78
CA HIS A 155 0.23 -4.37 -1.80
C HIS A 155 0.38 -3.20 -0.84
N PHE A 156 1.37 -3.27 0.03
CA PHE A 156 1.69 -2.23 1.00
C PHE A 156 2.99 -1.56 0.60
N THR A 157 3.02 -0.23 0.66
CA THR A 157 4.28 0.53 0.68
C THR A 157 4.87 0.43 2.09
N PRO A 158 6.13 -0.01 2.26
CA PRO A 158 6.75 -0.13 3.58
C PRO A 158 6.65 1.16 4.41
N GLY A 159 6.06 1.06 5.60
CA GLY A 159 5.93 2.18 6.53
C GLY A 159 4.74 3.11 6.29
N GLU A 160 3.93 2.84 5.26
CA GLU A 160 2.68 3.54 5.01
C GLU A 160 1.48 2.71 5.47
N SER A 161 0.62 3.30 6.30
CA SER A 161 -0.63 2.65 6.71
C SER A 161 -1.68 2.67 5.61
N VAL A 162 -2.29 1.52 5.33
CA VAL A 162 -3.48 1.42 4.48
C VAL A 162 -4.71 1.32 5.38
N LEU A 163 -5.79 2.04 5.02
CA LEU A 163 -7.07 1.96 5.71
C LEU A 163 -8.01 1.02 4.96
N THR A 164 -8.64 0.11 5.68
CA THR A 164 -9.79 -0.68 5.21
C THR A 164 -10.84 -0.67 6.32
N GLY A 165 -12.13 -0.81 6.00
CA GLY A 165 -13.16 -0.73 7.03
C GLY A 165 -14.46 -1.34 6.59
N THR A 166 -15.35 -1.55 7.56
CA THR A 166 -16.76 -1.80 7.32
C THR A 166 -17.55 -0.54 7.62
N ASP A 167 -18.50 -0.25 6.75
CA ASP A 167 -19.63 0.59 7.12
C ASP A 167 -20.57 -0.29 7.94
N HIS A 168 -20.61 -0.08 9.26
CA HIS A 168 -21.54 -0.80 10.16
C HIS A 168 -22.79 0.05 10.46
N GLY A 169 -23.30 0.75 9.45
CA GLY A 169 -24.45 1.63 9.52
C GLY A 169 -24.09 3.07 9.19
N THR A 170 -25.08 3.97 9.24
CA THR A 170 -24.86 5.41 9.01
C THR A 170 -24.03 6.07 10.12
N ASP A 171 -23.94 5.43 11.29
CA ASP A 171 -23.58 6.13 12.53
C ASP A 171 -22.26 5.67 13.11
N THR A 172 -21.87 4.41 12.87
CA THR A 172 -20.65 3.82 13.42
C THR A 172 -20.01 2.87 12.44
N GLY A 173 -18.68 2.90 12.38
CA GLY A 173 -17.88 2.00 11.55
C GLY A 173 -16.66 1.48 12.29
N MET A 174 -16.14 0.35 11.82
CA MET A 174 -14.84 -0.17 12.24
C MET A 174 -13.85 -0.01 11.10
N ILE A 175 -12.70 0.60 11.39
CA ILE A 175 -11.62 0.82 10.43
C ILE A 175 -10.39 0.10 10.94
N LEU A 176 -9.74 -0.69 10.08
CA LEU A 176 -8.41 -1.21 10.29
C LEU A 176 -7.39 -0.34 9.57
N ALA A 177 -6.42 0.18 10.32
CA ALA A 177 -5.22 0.78 9.77
C ALA A 177 -4.08 -0.23 9.88
N ILE A 178 -3.57 -0.67 8.73
CA ILE A 178 -2.55 -1.71 8.63
C ILE A 178 -1.27 -1.09 8.07
N ASP A 179 -0.22 -1.04 8.90
CA ASP A 179 1.15 -0.72 8.48
C ASP A 179 1.96 -2.02 8.39
N VAL A 180 2.82 -2.12 7.38
CA VAL A 180 3.66 -3.29 7.16
C VAL A 180 5.07 -2.84 6.83
N ARG A 181 6.06 -3.45 7.48
CA ARG A 181 7.47 -3.17 7.25
C ARG A 181 8.26 -4.47 7.16
N PRO A 182 9.31 -4.55 6.33
CA PRO A 182 10.28 -5.62 6.43
C PRO A 182 10.88 -5.57 7.85
N SER A 183 10.97 -6.71 8.51
CA SER A 183 11.83 -6.81 9.69
C SER A 183 13.24 -6.87 9.19
N GLU A 184 14.10 -6.00 9.71
CA GLU A 184 15.53 -6.30 9.67
C GLU A 184 15.68 -7.65 10.39
N ALA A 185 16.26 -8.64 9.71
CA ALA A 185 16.70 -9.83 10.40
C ALA A 185 17.64 -9.34 11.51
N ALA A 186 17.41 -9.74 12.76
CA ALA A 186 18.43 -9.55 13.78
C ALA A 186 19.71 -10.19 13.21
N PRO A 187 20.83 -9.45 13.07
CA PRO A 187 22.06 -10.03 12.56
C PRO A 187 22.44 -11.17 13.51
N GLY A 188 22.36 -12.40 13.01
CA GLY A 188 22.69 -13.68 13.65
C GLY A 188 22.77 -13.67 15.18
N GLN A 189 21.71 -14.14 15.85
CA GLN A 189 21.80 -14.72 17.18
C GLN A 189 21.98 -16.24 17.06
#